data_AF-A0A7Y7TAC9-F1
#
_entry.id   AF-A0A7Y7TAC9-F1
#
_cell.length_a   1.000
_cell.length_b   1.000
_cell.length_c   1.000
_cell.angle_alpha   90.00
_cell.angle_beta   90.00
_cell.angle_gamma   90.00
#
_symmetry.space_group_name_H-M   'P 1'
#
loop_
_entity.id
_entity.type
_entity.pdbx_description
1 polymer ?
#
loop_
_entity_poly.entity_id
_entity_poly.type
_entity_poly.pdbx_seq_one_letter_code
_entity_poly.pdbx_strand_id
1 'polypeptide(L)'
;MSPSSPALLSTAVLNDEQALLTQVVRPLERLLANGCAIIADKSLRQMLQGLAYPCDDGRHWLASQRLLQGVAELGSDAQMVAALLTTDDKFRQPWLTLLAARCQEAAQLSDPLQLVDRISQLGGASEWVESTLSKASLSATPYPQLERELFGATAEQITTLPSLVRVVAMAHQLSLWQKTPLAELKPVSLESGRPDLDWVAGRLLPTTECEVKYSPYLLHDLSLTQSGNRFVESDFLALPIDAHKPRSDMALDWVLSSPWALLLTAIMYEQDIWASEGQSGLVLELPAGQNPYKPSLVNVLVLNQYGDEVLCGSLAQFVTRILTELSMSLFPAVVSDTELNRQLGEVIERLMRRQVWQHRDGAGGELDSYKIAPHFADACYRMKGQRAFALYGKTLRSAIRTQATRWRQEQQTTQTFSTSARL
;
A
#
# COMPACT_ATOMS: atom_id res chain seq x y z
N MET A 1 6.13 -9.13 -37.03
CA MET A 1 7.55 -8.82 -36.76
C MET A 1 7.63 -8.35 -35.32
N SER A 2 7.95 -9.26 -34.40
CA SER A 2 8.05 -8.94 -32.98
C SER A 2 9.27 -8.04 -32.75
N PRO A 3 9.18 -6.93 -32.02
CA PRO A 3 10.36 -6.23 -31.57
C PRO A 3 11.07 -7.18 -30.59
N SER A 4 12.24 -7.69 -30.96
CA SER A 4 13.10 -8.42 -30.07
C SER A 4 13.47 -7.50 -28.91
N SER A 5 12.82 -7.68 -27.76
CA SER A 5 13.20 -7.01 -26.53
C SER A 5 14.67 -7.36 -26.25
N PRO A 6 15.55 -6.38 -25.99
CA PRO A 6 16.93 -6.68 -25.65
C PRO A 6 16.92 -7.56 -24.40
N ALA A 7 17.62 -8.69 -24.47
CA ALA A 7 17.77 -9.60 -23.34
C ALA A 7 18.19 -8.80 -22.10
N LEU A 8 17.35 -8.80 -21.07
CA LEU A 8 17.58 -7.93 -19.92
C LEU A 8 18.72 -8.50 -19.10
N LEU A 9 18.72 -9.80 -18.79
CA LEU A 9 19.76 -10.45 -17.97
C LEU A 9 21.01 -10.92 -18.75
N SER A 10 22.18 -10.80 -18.10
CA SER A 10 23.47 -11.27 -18.62
C SER A 10 23.51 -12.80 -18.80
N THR A 11 24.15 -13.28 -19.89
CA THR A 11 24.24 -14.70 -20.24
C THR A 11 24.97 -15.55 -19.21
N ALA A 12 25.88 -14.97 -18.42
CA ALA A 12 26.62 -15.69 -17.38
C ALA A 12 25.72 -16.06 -16.18
N VAL A 13 24.82 -15.17 -15.76
CA VAL A 13 23.89 -15.41 -14.65
C VAL A 13 22.79 -16.41 -15.02
N LEU A 14 22.46 -16.49 -16.31
CA LEU A 14 21.42 -17.38 -16.82
C LEU A 14 21.84 -18.84 -16.95
N ASN A 15 23.15 -19.10 -17.01
CA ASN A 15 23.69 -20.45 -17.14
C ASN A 15 23.97 -21.13 -15.78
N ASP A 16 23.83 -20.37 -14.68
CA ASP A 16 24.01 -20.86 -13.32
C ASP A 16 22.74 -20.53 -12.51
N GLU A 17 21.87 -21.53 -12.31
CA GLU A 17 20.62 -21.37 -11.54
C GLU A 17 20.87 -20.88 -10.11
N GLN A 18 22.02 -21.22 -9.52
CA GLN A 18 22.37 -20.76 -8.17
C GLN A 18 22.77 -19.27 -8.18
N ALA A 19 23.44 -18.81 -9.23
CA ALA A 19 23.66 -17.38 -9.46
C ALA A 19 22.33 -16.63 -9.70
N LEU A 20 21.41 -17.20 -10.47
CA LEU A 20 20.08 -16.62 -10.71
C LEU A 20 19.29 -16.43 -9.41
N LEU A 21 19.23 -17.48 -8.57
CA LEU A 21 18.54 -17.44 -7.28
C LEU A 21 19.14 -16.36 -6.37
N THR A 22 20.48 -16.26 -6.32
CA THR A 22 21.16 -15.35 -5.40
C THR A 22 21.19 -13.90 -5.87
N GLN A 23 21.34 -13.65 -7.17
CA GLN A 23 21.54 -12.32 -7.76
C GLN A 23 20.27 -11.68 -8.31
N VAL A 24 19.24 -12.47 -8.61
CA VAL A 24 17.99 -11.97 -9.20
C VAL A 24 16.79 -12.22 -8.29
N VAL A 25 16.55 -13.48 -7.89
CA VAL A 25 15.38 -13.84 -7.08
C VAL A 25 15.45 -13.19 -5.69
N ARG A 26 16.55 -13.38 -4.94
CA ARG A 26 16.67 -12.82 -3.59
C ARG A 26 16.53 -11.30 -3.51
N PRO A 27 17.10 -10.48 -4.41
CA PRO A 27 16.84 -9.04 -4.42
C PRO A 27 15.36 -8.68 -4.66
N LEU A 28 14.66 -9.41 -5.54
CA LEU A 28 13.23 -9.21 -5.79
C LEU A 28 12.38 -9.61 -4.59
N GLU A 29 12.68 -10.74 -3.95
CA GLU A 29 12.02 -11.16 -2.71
C GLU A 29 12.22 -10.14 -1.60
N ARG A 30 13.44 -9.59 -1.46
CA ARG A 30 13.70 -8.51 -0.49
C ARG A 30 12.90 -7.26 -0.79
N LEU A 31 12.71 -6.90 -2.06
CA LEU A 31 11.90 -5.76 -2.47
C LEU A 31 10.45 -5.96 -2.07
N LEU A 32 9.88 -7.14 -2.33
CA LEU A 32 8.50 -7.46 -1.98
C LEU A 32 8.30 -7.59 -0.46
N ALA A 33 9.25 -8.20 0.25
CA ALA A 33 9.16 -8.44 1.69
C ALA A 33 9.40 -7.19 2.55
N ASN A 34 10.24 -6.25 2.10
CA ASN A 34 10.56 -5.03 2.87
C ASN A 34 9.98 -3.75 2.26
N GLY A 35 9.34 -3.83 1.09
CA GLY A 35 8.87 -2.67 0.33
C GLY A 35 9.99 -1.84 -0.31
N CYS A 36 11.25 -2.03 0.09
CA CYS A 36 12.42 -1.35 -0.46
C CYS A 36 13.61 -2.32 -0.51
N ALA A 37 14.41 -2.24 -1.59
CA ALA A 37 15.64 -3.02 -1.70
C ALA A 37 16.74 -2.27 -2.47
N ILE A 38 17.99 -2.61 -2.18
CA ILE A 38 19.15 -2.19 -2.96
C ILE A 38 19.33 -3.15 -4.12
N ILE A 39 19.36 -2.61 -5.34
CA ILE A 39 19.48 -3.37 -6.58
C ILE A 39 20.68 -2.87 -7.36
N ALA A 40 21.79 -3.61 -7.24
CA ALA A 40 23.05 -3.27 -7.91
C ALA A 40 23.03 -3.62 -9.41
N ASP A 41 22.38 -4.73 -9.75
CA ASP A 41 22.38 -5.26 -11.11
C ASP A 41 21.61 -4.34 -12.07
N LYS A 42 22.24 -3.97 -13.19
CA LYS A 42 21.65 -3.05 -14.19
C LYS A 42 20.49 -3.69 -14.95
N SER A 43 20.59 -4.99 -15.22
CA SER A 43 19.58 -5.79 -15.90
C SER A 43 18.29 -5.82 -15.09
N LEU A 44 18.42 -6.05 -13.78
CA LEU A 44 17.29 -6.08 -12.86
C LEU A 44 16.63 -4.71 -12.71
N ARG A 45 17.43 -3.64 -12.74
CA ARG A 45 16.91 -2.26 -12.78
C ARG A 45 16.09 -1.96 -14.03
N GLN A 46 16.50 -2.47 -15.19
CA GLN A 46 15.72 -2.33 -16.43
C GLN A 46 14.40 -3.12 -16.36
N MET A 47 14.42 -4.33 -15.79
CA MET A 47 13.22 -5.13 -15.55
C MET A 47 12.21 -4.43 -14.62
N LEU A 48 12.71 -3.69 -13.63
CA LEU A 48 11.86 -2.98 -12.67
C LEU A 48 11.38 -1.60 -13.15
N GLN A 49 11.84 -1.14 -14.31
CA GLN A 49 11.42 0.15 -14.85
C GLN A 49 9.91 0.17 -15.07
N GLY A 50 9.23 1.17 -14.49
CA GLY A 50 7.76 1.25 -14.53
C GLY A 50 7.05 0.29 -13.57
N LEU A 51 7.77 -0.58 -12.86
CA LEU A 51 7.19 -1.51 -11.89
C LEU A 51 7.55 -1.15 -10.45
N ALA A 52 8.74 -0.60 -10.21
CA ALA A 52 9.15 -0.05 -8.93
C ALA A 52 9.64 1.39 -9.12
N TYR A 53 9.54 2.19 -8.06
CA TYR A 53 10.02 3.56 -8.06
C TYR A 53 11.55 3.56 -7.90
N PRO A 54 12.31 4.14 -8.84
CA PRO A 54 13.73 4.39 -8.63
C PRO A 54 13.90 5.46 -7.56
N CYS A 55 14.91 5.28 -6.71
CA CYS A 55 15.30 6.28 -5.73
C CYS A 55 16.44 7.16 -6.25
N ASP A 56 16.59 8.36 -5.67
CA ASP A 56 17.56 9.37 -6.10
C ASP A 56 19.03 8.98 -6.01
N ASP A 57 19.35 7.97 -5.20
CA ASP A 57 20.70 7.43 -5.10
C ASP A 57 21.05 6.44 -6.23
N GLY A 58 20.08 6.12 -7.10
CA GLY A 58 20.22 5.22 -8.24
C GLY A 58 20.44 3.75 -7.89
N ARG A 59 20.32 3.38 -6.60
CA ARG A 59 20.56 2.02 -6.08
C ARG A 59 19.35 1.45 -5.35
N HIS A 60 18.61 2.28 -4.62
CA HIS A 60 17.39 1.85 -3.97
C HIS A 60 16.22 1.84 -4.94
N TRP A 61 15.36 0.86 -4.76
CA TRP A 61 14.11 0.71 -5.46
C TRP A 61 13.01 0.48 -4.44
N LEU A 62 11.91 1.19 -4.61
CA LEU A 62 10.74 1.11 -3.76
C LEU A 62 9.62 0.39 -4.51
N ALA A 63 8.97 -0.58 -3.88
CA ALA A 63 7.86 -1.30 -4.49
C ALA A 63 6.74 -0.30 -4.82
N SER A 64 6.15 -0.41 -6.01
CA SER A 64 5.02 0.42 -6.38
C SER A 64 3.70 -0.28 -6.09
N GLN A 65 2.61 0.48 -6.11
CA GLN A 65 1.25 -0.06 -6.05
C GLN A 65 1.00 -1.18 -7.08
N ARG A 66 1.65 -1.11 -8.26
CA ARG A 66 1.52 -2.13 -9.31
C ARG A 66 2.04 -3.50 -8.86
N LEU A 67 3.20 -3.52 -8.18
CA LEU A 67 3.77 -4.75 -7.62
C LEU A 67 2.93 -5.26 -6.45
N LEU A 68 2.48 -4.36 -5.59
CA LEU A 68 1.65 -4.68 -4.43
C LEU A 68 0.30 -5.28 -4.84
N GLN A 69 -0.32 -4.75 -5.90
CA GLN A 69 -1.52 -5.32 -6.50
C GLN A 69 -1.24 -6.71 -7.08
N GLY A 70 -0.12 -6.88 -7.79
CA GLY A 70 0.27 -8.18 -8.32
C GLY A 70 0.46 -9.26 -7.25
N VAL A 71 1.07 -8.90 -6.11
CA VAL A 71 1.17 -9.79 -4.93
C VAL A 71 -0.21 -10.17 -4.40
N ALA A 72 -1.12 -9.19 -4.27
CA ALA A 72 -2.47 -9.43 -3.77
C ALA A 72 -3.29 -10.35 -4.72
N GLU A 73 -3.15 -10.20 -6.03
CA GLU A 73 -3.84 -11.02 -7.04
C GLU A 73 -3.27 -12.45 -7.13
N LEU A 74 -1.95 -12.62 -6.99
CA LEU A 74 -1.30 -13.93 -7.04
C LEU A 74 -1.34 -14.68 -5.71
N GLY A 75 -1.46 -13.96 -4.59
CA GLY A 75 -1.46 -14.52 -3.23
C GLY A 75 -0.10 -15.07 -2.80
N SER A 76 0.99 -14.77 -3.51
CA SER A 76 2.33 -15.30 -3.24
C SER A 76 3.43 -14.41 -3.81
N ASP A 77 4.39 -14.03 -2.96
CA ASP A 77 5.59 -13.30 -3.37
C ASP A 77 6.42 -14.10 -4.38
N ALA A 78 6.51 -15.42 -4.20
CA ALA A 78 7.25 -16.31 -5.09
C ALA A 78 6.64 -16.34 -6.51
N GLN A 79 5.31 -16.43 -6.61
CA GLN A 79 4.62 -16.30 -7.91
C GLN A 79 4.79 -14.90 -8.51
N MET A 80 4.83 -13.85 -7.68
CA MET A 80 5.09 -12.49 -8.15
C MET A 80 6.51 -12.34 -8.72
N VAL A 81 7.52 -12.94 -8.08
CA VAL A 81 8.88 -13.01 -8.63
C VAL A 81 8.89 -13.78 -9.94
N ALA A 82 8.17 -14.90 -10.05
CA ALA A 82 8.02 -15.62 -11.31
C ALA A 82 7.41 -14.73 -12.40
N ALA A 83 6.38 -13.94 -12.07
CA ALA A 83 5.75 -13.02 -13.02
C ALA A 83 6.72 -11.93 -13.49
N LEU A 84 7.55 -11.39 -12.59
CA LEU A 84 8.61 -10.44 -12.94
C LEU A 84 9.64 -11.06 -13.89
N LEU A 85 10.13 -12.27 -13.61
CA LEU A 85 11.06 -12.98 -14.48
C LEU A 85 10.46 -13.25 -15.85
N THR A 86 9.17 -13.58 -15.92
CA THR A 86 8.43 -13.82 -17.17
C THR A 86 8.34 -12.57 -18.07
N THR A 87 8.67 -11.37 -17.57
CA THR A 87 8.79 -10.19 -18.44
C THR A 87 10.01 -10.26 -19.37
N ASP A 88 11.02 -11.09 -19.06
CA ASP A 88 12.13 -11.40 -19.95
C ASP A 88 11.80 -12.64 -20.81
N ASP A 89 12.03 -12.52 -22.12
CA ASP A 89 11.78 -13.55 -23.12
C ASP A 89 12.39 -14.90 -22.79
N LYS A 90 13.53 -14.92 -22.09
CA LYS A 90 14.28 -16.15 -21.78
C LYS A 90 13.54 -17.06 -20.81
N PHE A 91 12.88 -16.51 -19.80
CA PHE A 91 12.03 -17.29 -18.89
C PHE A 91 10.64 -17.49 -19.47
N ARG A 92 10.16 -16.49 -20.22
CA ARG A 92 8.83 -16.51 -20.83
C ARG A 92 8.66 -17.63 -21.85
N GLN A 93 9.60 -17.79 -22.79
CA GLN A 93 9.43 -18.71 -23.91
C GLN A 93 9.29 -20.19 -23.49
N PRO A 94 10.12 -20.74 -22.56
CA PRO A 94 9.92 -22.09 -22.03
C PRO A 94 8.55 -22.29 -21.39
N TRP A 95 8.10 -21.34 -20.56
CA TRP A 95 6.80 -21.43 -19.88
C TRP A 95 5.61 -21.28 -20.83
N LEU A 96 5.71 -20.40 -21.84
CA LEU A 96 4.71 -20.32 -22.91
C LEU A 96 4.64 -21.60 -23.75
N THR A 97 5.78 -22.25 -24.00
CA THR A 97 5.83 -23.51 -24.74
C THR A 97 5.05 -24.62 -24.04
N LEU A 98 5.20 -24.71 -22.71
CA LEU A 98 4.42 -25.62 -21.88
C LEU A 98 2.93 -25.26 -21.91
N LEU A 99 2.57 -23.98 -21.71
CA LEU A 99 1.17 -23.53 -21.75
C LEU A 99 0.51 -23.79 -23.10
N ALA A 100 1.23 -23.55 -24.20
CA ALA A 100 0.77 -23.84 -25.55
C ALA A 100 0.45 -25.34 -25.73
N ALA A 101 1.33 -26.22 -25.25
CA ALA A 101 1.08 -27.67 -25.28
C ALA A 101 -0.14 -28.06 -24.42
N ARG A 102 -0.27 -27.49 -23.21
CA ARG A 102 -1.43 -27.73 -22.35
C ARG A 102 -2.72 -27.24 -23.01
N CYS A 103 -2.71 -26.10 -23.70
CA CYS A 103 -3.86 -25.61 -24.46
C CYS A 103 -4.21 -26.53 -25.63
N GLN A 104 -3.23 -27.10 -26.32
CA GLN A 104 -3.46 -28.11 -27.36
C GLN A 104 -4.07 -29.39 -26.79
N GLU A 105 -3.60 -29.88 -25.65
CA GLU A 105 -4.21 -31.01 -24.95
C GLU A 105 -5.67 -30.71 -24.62
N ALA A 106 -5.96 -29.54 -24.04
CA ALA A 106 -7.33 -29.14 -23.70
C ALA A 106 -8.24 -29.01 -24.92
N ALA A 107 -7.71 -28.58 -26.06
CA ALA A 107 -8.46 -28.51 -27.33
C ALA A 107 -8.81 -29.89 -27.90
N GLN A 108 -8.06 -30.93 -27.54
CA GLN A 108 -8.30 -32.32 -27.96
C GLN A 108 -9.27 -33.06 -27.01
N LEU A 109 -9.55 -32.50 -25.83
CA LEU A 109 -10.54 -33.06 -24.92
C LEU A 109 -11.96 -32.85 -25.44
N SER A 110 -12.87 -33.74 -25.05
CA SER A 110 -14.28 -33.67 -25.43
C SER A 110 -15.02 -32.45 -24.88
N ASP A 111 -14.44 -31.76 -23.89
CA ASP A 111 -15.05 -30.61 -23.20
C ASP A 111 -14.36 -29.29 -23.61
N PRO A 112 -14.95 -28.52 -24.54
CA PRO A 112 -14.36 -27.27 -25.00
C PRO A 112 -14.35 -26.16 -23.93
N LEU A 113 -15.12 -26.30 -22.84
CA LEU A 113 -15.18 -25.29 -21.79
C LEU A 113 -13.85 -25.15 -21.04
N GLN A 114 -13.07 -26.23 -20.94
CA GLN A 114 -11.74 -26.18 -20.29
C GLN A 114 -10.75 -25.30 -21.04
N LEU A 115 -10.82 -25.29 -22.38
CA LEU A 115 -10.01 -24.39 -23.19
C LEU A 115 -10.48 -22.94 -23.04
N VAL A 116 -11.80 -22.71 -23.07
CA VAL A 116 -12.39 -21.37 -22.92
C VAL A 116 -12.05 -20.76 -21.55
N ASP A 117 -12.19 -21.53 -20.47
CA ASP A 117 -11.83 -21.10 -19.12
C ASP A 117 -10.35 -20.73 -19.04
N ARG A 118 -9.46 -21.55 -19.60
CA ARG A 118 -8.03 -21.27 -19.60
C ARG A 118 -7.67 -20.02 -20.39
N ILE A 119 -8.25 -19.83 -21.57
CA ILE A 119 -8.05 -18.61 -22.37
C ILE A 119 -8.56 -17.39 -21.60
N SER A 120 -9.70 -17.52 -20.93
CA SER A 120 -10.28 -16.46 -20.10
C SER A 120 -9.35 -16.09 -18.93
N GLN A 121 -8.74 -17.07 -18.28
CA GLN A 121 -7.77 -16.85 -17.20
C GLN A 121 -6.44 -16.24 -17.69
N LEU A 122 -6.00 -16.59 -18.91
CA LEU A 122 -4.80 -15.99 -19.52
C LEU A 122 -5.03 -14.52 -19.92
N GLY A 123 -6.28 -14.14 -20.22
CA GLY A 123 -6.62 -12.79 -20.65
C GLY A 123 -5.76 -12.34 -21.83
N GLY A 124 -5.13 -11.17 -21.73
CA GLY A 124 -4.24 -10.64 -22.76
C GLY A 124 -3.00 -11.51 -23.05
N ALA A 125 -2.57 -12.35 -22.11
CA ALA A 125 -1.45 -13.25 -22.32
C ALA A 125 -1.74 -14.40 -23.29
N SER A 126 -3.02 -14.61 -23.66
CA SER A 126 -3.41 -15.58 -24.69
C SER A 126 -2.74 -15.30 -26.05
N GLU A 127 -2.50 -14.04 -26.39
CA GLU A 127 -1.77 -13.66 -27.62
C GLU A 127 -0.34 -14.23 -27.63
N TRP A 128 0.33 -14.22 -26.49
CA TRP A 128 1.68 -14.78 -26.35
C TRP A 128 1.66 -16.31 -26.53
N VAL A 129 0.67 -16.98 -25.94
CA VAL A 129 0.50 -18.43 -26.07
C VAL A 129 0.19 -18.82 -27.52
N GLU A 130 -0.73 -18.10 -28.18
CA GLU A 130 -1.10 -18.32 -29.58
C GLU A 130 0.11 -18.24 -30.50
N SER A 131 0.97 -17.23 -30.32
CA SER A 131 2.20 -17.07 -31.12
C SER A 131 3.20 -18.20 -30.95
N THR A 132 3.09 -18.99 -29.87
CA THR A 132 4.02 -20.07 -29.49
C THR A 132 3.45 -21.46 -29.79
N LEU A 133 2.22 -21.59 -30.30
CA LEU A 133 1.56 -22.87 -30.57
C LEU A 133 2.37 -23.82 -31.47
N SER A 134 3.10 -23.28 -32.45
CA SER A 134 3.94 -24.08 -33.36
C SER A 134 5.13 -24.76 -32.67
N LYS A 135 5.52 -24.29 -31.48
CA LYS A 135 6.65 -24.80 -30.70
C LYS A 135 6.22 -25.57 -29.46
N ALA A 136 4.91 -25.78 -29.28
CA ALA A 136 4.32 -26.45 -28.13
C ALA A 136 5.07 -27.76 -27.78
N SER A 137 5.49 -27.88 -26.53
CA SER A 137 6.19 -29.04 -25.99
C SER A 137 5.91 -29.18 -24.50
N LEU A 138 5.84 -30.42 -24.01
CA LEU A 138 5.77 -30.77 -22.58
C LEU A 138 7.14 -31.19 -22.01
N SER A 139 8.22 -30.93 -22.74
CA SER A 139 9.58 -31.15 -22.27
C SER A 139 9.89 -30.29 -21.04
N ALA A 140 10.68 -30.83 -20.12
CA ALA A 140 11.23 -30.07 -19.00
C ALA A 140 11.92 -28.79 -19.48
N THR A 141 11.78 -27.73 -18.71
CA THR A 141 12.42 -26.44 -18.98
C THR A 141 13.89 -26.47 -18.54
N PRO A 142 14.71 -25.49 -18.95
CA PRO A 142 16.09 -25.38 -18.47
C PRO A 142 16.20 -24.84 -17.02
N TYR A 143 15.11 -24.61 -16.29
CA TYR A 143 15.11 -23.96 -14.97
C TYR A 143 14.42 -24.77 -13.84
N PRO A 144 14.66 -26.09 -13.70
CA PRO A 144 13.94 -26.92 -12.74
C PRO A 144 14.18 -26.54 -11.27
N GLN A 145 15.34 -25.98 -10.91
CA GLN A 145 15.61 -25.58 -9.51
C GLN A 145 14.86 -24.28 -9.19
N LEU A 146 14.91 -23.30 -10.10
CA LEU A 146 14.13 -22.07 -10.00
C LEU A 146 12.62 -22.36 -9.88
N GLU A 147 12.09 -23.25 -10.72
CA GLU A 147 10.66 -23.57 -10.71
C GLU A 147 10.21 -24.19 -9.40
N ARG A 148 11.02 -25.08 -8.81
CA ARG A 148 10.72 -25.65 -7.50
C ARG A 148 10.70 -24.58 -6.40
N GLU A 149 11.58 -23.59 -6.47
CA GLU A 149 11.57 -22.48 -5.52
C GLU A 149 10.32 -21.59 -5.68
N LEU A 150 9.93 -21.29 -6.92
CA LEU A 150 8.85 -20.33 -7.19
C LEU A 150 7.44 -20.95 -7.14
N PHE A 151 7.31 -22.21 -7.56
CA PHE A 151 6.03 -22.91 -7.69
C PHE A 151 5.87 -24.10 -6.74
N GLY A 152 6.94 -24.53 -6.07
CA GLY A 152 6.97 -25.75 -5.25
C GLY A 152 7.13 -27.05 -6.05
N ALA A 153 7.11 -26.97 -7.38
CA ALA A 153 7.20 -28.09 -8.31
C ALA A 153 7.79 -27.62 -9.65
N THR A 154 8.17 -28.56 -10.51
CA THR A 154 8.64 -28.23 -11.86
C THR A 154 7.46 -27.81 -12.75
N ALA A 155 7.70 -26.93 -13.72
CA ALA A 155 6.63 -26.28 -14.48
C ALA A 155 5.91 -27.23 -15.45
N GLU A 156 6.55 -28.32 -15.90
CA GLU A 156 5.92 -29.32 -16.76
C GLU A 156 4.83 -30.13 -16.06
N GLN A 157 4.82 -30.15 -14.72
CA GLN A 157 3.82 -30.88 -13.95
C GLN A 157 2.44 -30.23 -14.06
N ILE A 158 1.41 -31.07 -14.21
CA ILE A 158 0.03 -30.59 -14.35
C ILE A 158 -0.47 -29.83 -13.11
N THR A 159 0.07 -30.14 -11.93
CA THR A 159 -0.22 -29.47 -10.66
C THR A 159 0.21 -27.99 -10.67
N THR A 160 1.23 -27.63 -11.44
CA THR A 160 1.78 -26.27 -11.55
C THR A 160 0.97 -25.39 -12.51
N LEU A 161 0.14 -26.00 -13.36
CA LEU A 161 -0.58 -25.31 -14.44
C LEU A 161 -1.41 -24.10 -13.96
N PRO A 162 -2.21 -24.16 -12.89
CA PRO A 162 -2.99 -23.00 -12.44
C PRO A 162 -2.10 -21.81 -12.04
N SER A 163 -0.99 -22.09 -11.34
CA SER A 163 -0.02 -21.06 -10.95
C SER A 163 0.67 -20.46 -12.18
N LEU A 164 1.03 -21.30 -13.16
CA LEU A 164 1.68 -20.85 -14.39
C LEU A 164 0.76 -19.94 -15.23
N VAL A 165 -0.53 -20.28 -15.33
CA VAL A 165 -1.53 -19.45 -16.01
C VAL A 165 -1.64 -18.07 -15.35
N ARG A 166 -1.78 -18.02 -14.02
CA ARG A 166 -1.85 -16.75 -13.28
C ARG A 166 -0.57 -15.93 -13.43
N VAL A 167 0.60 -16.57 -13.33
CA VAL A 167 1.90 -15.90 -13.46
C VAL A 167 2.09 -15.30 -14.85
N VAL A 168 1.73 -16.01 -15.92
CA VAL A 168 1.84 -15.51 -17.29
C VAL A 168 0.83 -14.41 -17.57
N ALA A 169 -0.40 -14.52 -17.04
CA ALA A 169 -1.40 -13.44 -17.11
C ALA A 169 -0.90 -12.16 -16.43
N MET A 170 -0.37 -12.28 -15.19
CA MET A 170 0.23 -11.15 -14.47
C MET A 170 1.44 -10.59 -15.23
N ALA A 171 2.35 -11.42 -15.73
CA ALA A 171 3.52 -10.98 -16.49
C ALA A 171 3.14 -10.15 -17.73
N HIS A 172 2.05 -10.50 -18.41
CA HIS A 172 1.50 -9.69 -19.48
C HIS A 172 1.10 -8.30 -18.99
N GLN A 173 0.36 -8.20 -17.89
CA GLN A 173 -0.01 -6.93 -17.27
C GLN A 173 1.22 -6.11 -16.84
N LEU A 174 2.23 -6.74 -16.24
CA LEU A 174 3.50 -6.09 -15.88
C LEU A 174 4.20 -5.51 -17.12
N SER A 175 4.22 -6.23 -18.24
CA SER A 175 4.83 -5.75 -19.49
C SER A 175 4.14 -4.51 -20.07
N LEU A 176 2.84 -4.35 -19.83
CA LEU A 176 2.11 -3.14 -20.20
C LEU A 176 2.49 -1.97 -19.29
N TRP A 177 2.62 -2.20 -18.00
CA TRP A 177 3.02 -1.18 -17.03
C TRP A 177 4.47 -0.72 -17.19
N GLN A 178 5.39 -1.61 -17.59
CA GLN A 178 6.79 -1.26 -17.89
C GLN A 178 6.92 -0.15 -18.95
N LYS A 179 5.93 -0.01 -19.84
CA LYS A 179 5.89 1.04 -20.87
C LYS A 179 5.67 2.44 -20.29
N THR A 180 5.21 2.55 -19.05
CA THR A 180 4.95 3.83 -18.36
C THR A 180 5.92 4.00 -17.20
N PRO A 181 6.99 4.80 -17.35
CA PRO A 181 7.99 4.98 -16.31
C PRO A 181 7.39 5.65 -15.07
N LEU A 182 7.91 5.29 -13.91
CA LEU A 182 7.59 5.90 -12.63
C LEU A 182 8.60 7.01 -12.32
N ALA A 183 8.16 8.03 -11.58
CA ALA A 183 9.01 9.13 -11.16
C ALA A 183 10.06 8.69 -10.14
N GLU A 184 11.15 9.43 -10.04
CA GLU A 184 12.18 9.20 -9.03
C GLU A 184 11.73 9.72 -7.65
N LEU A 185 12.01 8.96 -6.59
CA LEU A 185 11.68 9.32 -5.22
C LEU A 185 12.90 9.81 -4.44
N LYS A 186 12.71 10.92 -3.72
CA LYS A 186 13.68 11.46 -2.75
C LYS A 186 13.56 10.76 -1.40
N PRO A 187 14.62 10.72 -0.57
CA PRO A 187 14.53 10.21 0.79
C PRO A 187 13.56 11.03 1.63
N VAL A 188 12.97 10.37 2.62
CA VAL A 188 12.06 10.94 3.60
C VAL A 188 12.88 11.77 4.60
N SER A 189 12.36 12.95 4.95
CA SER A 189 12.97 13.88 5.90
C SER A 189 11.99 14.24 7.02
N LEU A 190 11.59 13.26 7.82
CA LEU A 190 10.59 13.46 8.88
C LEU A 190 10.99 14.51 9.93
N GLU A 191 12.29 14.67 10.19
CA GLU A 191 12.79 15.70 11.12
C GLU A 191 12.48 17.13 10.67
N SER A 192 12.28 17.33 9.37
CA SER A 192 11.98 18.65 8.82
C SER A 192 10.55 19.12 9.11
N GLY A 193 9.64 18.21 9.51
CA GLY A 193 8.23 18.52 9.72
C GLY A 193 7.54 19.03 8.45
N ARG A 194 7.92 18.47 7.28
CA ARG A 194 7.48 18.88 5.95
C ARG A 194 6.63 17.80 5.26
N PRO A 195 5.32 17.70 5.58
CA PRO A 195 4.44 16.76 4.92
C PRO A 195 4.41 16.89 3.40
N ASP A 196 4.63 18.10 2.86
CA ASP A 196 4.69 18.37 1.42
C ASP A 196 5.85 17.66 0.70
N LEU A 197 6.90 17.27 1.41
CA LEU A 197 8.05 16.54 0.86
C LEU A 197 7.95 15.03 1.09
N ASP A 198 7.33 14.62 2.19
CA ASP A 198 7.29 13.22 2.62
C ASP A 198 6.05 12.47 2.11
N TRP A 199 4.89 13.13 2.08
CA TRP A 199 3.59 12.59 1.64
C TRP A 199 3.38 12.82 0.15
N VAL A 200 4.21 12.16 -0.66
CA VAL A 200 4.22 12.29 -2.12
C VAL A 200 3.75 11.02 -2.81
N ALA A 201 3.26 11.17 -4.03
CA ALA A 201 2.84 10.04 -4.87
C ALA A 201 3.93 8.97 -4.99
N GLY A 202 3.53 7.71 -4.90
CA GLY A 202 4.42 6.55 -4.97
C GLY A 202 5.06 6.12 -3.65
N ARG A 203 4.93 6.92 -2.59
CA ARG A 203 5.44 6.59 -1.25
C ARG A 203 4.63 5.43 -0.63
N LEU A 204 5.33 4.55 0.08
CA LEU A 204 4.71 3.50 0.88
C LEU A 204 4.63 3.91 2.36
N LEU A 205 3.49 3.64 2.98
CA LEU A 205 3.27 3.73 4.42
C LEU A 205 3.20 2.30 4.99
N PRO A 206 4.25 1.84 5.69
CA PRO A 206 4.20 0.55 6.37
C PRO A 206 3.11 0.52 7.42
N THR A 207 2.46 -0.62 7.57
CA THR A 207 1.50 -0.84 8.66
C THR A 207 2.23 -0.85 10.01
N THR A 208 1.51 -0.62 11.11
CA THR A 208 2.14 -0.35 12.41
C THR A 208 2.86 -1.56 13.00
N GLU A 209 2.47 -2.77 12.57
CA GLU A 209 3.06 -4.03 13.01
C GLU A 209 4.05 -4.61 11.99
N CYS A 210 4.22 -3.98 10.83
CA CYS A 210 5.18 -4.43 9.85
C CYS A 210 6.61 -4.19 10.34
N GLU A 211 7.35 -5.27 10.56
CA GLU A 211 8.79 -5.20 10.83
C GLU A 211 9.54 -4.84 9.55
N VAL A 212 9.74 -3.54 9.33
CA VAL A 212 10.53 -3.09 8.19
C VAL A 212 11.95 -2.74 8.62
N LYS A 213 12.94 -3.27 7.89
CA LYS A 213 14.32 -2.79 7.99
C LYS A 213 14.37 -1.33 7.59
N TYR A 214 15.12 -0.52 8.37
CA TYR A 214 15.29 0.90 8.10
C TYR A 214 15.55 1.17 6.62
N SER A 215 14.67 1.96 6.00
CA SER A 215 14.83 2.45 4.64
C SER A 215 14.52 3.93 4.64
N PRO A 216 15.43 4.78 4.14
CA PRO A 216 15.22 6.21 4.08
C PRO A 216 14.11 6.61 3.10
N TYR A 217 13.55 5.68 2.32
CA TYR A 217 12.51 5.96 1.33
C TYR A 217 11.10 5.54 1.76
N LEU A 218 10.99 4.75 2.83
CA LEU A 218 9.72 4.35 3.42
C LEU A 218 9.25 5.39 4.42
N LEU A 219 7.95 5.67 4.41
CA LEU A 219 7.35 6.58 5.37
C LEU A 219 7.09 5.85 6.69
N HIS A 220 8.16 5.55 7.43
CA HIS A 220 8.11 4.83 8.71
C HIS A 220 8.58 5.69 9.89
N ASP A 221 8.18 5.32 11.10
CA ASP A 221 8.55 6.07 12.32
C ASP A 221 10.07 6.01 12.58
N LEU A 222 10.70 7.18 12.79
CA LEU A 222 12.12 7.30 13.15
C LEU A 222 12.42 6.78 14.56
N SER A 223 11.41 6.75 15.44
CA SER A 223 11.50 6.36 16.85
C SER A 223 12.06 4.94 17.08
N LEU A 224 12.01 4.08 16.06
CA LEU A 224 12.52 2.72 16.11
C LEU A 224 14.02 2.60 15.84
N THR A 225 14.69 3.62 15.26
CA THR A 225 16.00 3.40 14.62
C THR A 225 17.07 4.47 14.84
N GLN A 226 16.73 5.69 15.28
CA GLN A 226 17.75 6.73 15.55
C GLN A 226 17.58 7.42 16.91
N SER A 227 18.71 7.73 17.53
CA SER A 227 18.87 8.34 18.86
C SER A 227 18.58 9.85 18.92
N GLY A 228 18.14 10.47 17.81
CA GLY A 228 18.13 11.93 17.66
C GLY A 228 16.90 12.69 18.15
N ASN A 229 15.73 12.06 18.23
CA ASN A 229 14.48 12.75 18.64
C ASN A 229 13.40 11.74 19.04
N ARG A 230 13.76 10.76 19.88
CA ARG A 230 12.80 9.76 20.34
C ARG A 230 11.88 10.41 21.37
N PHE A 231 10.56 10.28 21.18
CA PHE A 231 9.62 10.64 22.25
C PHE A 231 9.92 9.76 23.47
N VAL A 232 10.42 10.39 24.54
CA VAL A 232 10.73 9.71 25.79
C VAL A 232 9.52 9.83 26.70
N GLU A 233 8.80 8.72 26.90
CA GLU A 233 7.59 8.70 27.72
C GLU A 233 7.86 9.14 29.17
N SER A 234 9.01 8.78 29.74
CA SER A 234 9.39 9.22 31.09
C SER A 234 9.53 10.74 31.18
N ASP A 235 10.06 11.39 30.14
CA ASP A 235 10.24 12.84 30.11
C ASP A 235 8.86 13.52 30.00
N PHE A 236 7.94 12.93 29.22
CA PHE A 236 6.57 13.42 29.12
C PHE A 236 5.82 13.35 30.45
N LEU A 237 5.97 12.23 31.15
CA LEU A 237 5.32 12.00 32.44
C LEU A 237 5.96 12.81 33.57
N ALA A 238 7.26 13.13 33.47
CA ALA A 238 7.97 13.98 34.41
C ALA A 238 7.58 15.45 34.33
N LEU A 239 7.02 15.90 33.20
CA LEU A 239 6.47 17.26 33.09
C LEU A 239 5.28 17.43 34.04
N PRO A 240 5.16 18.58 34.72
CA PRO A 240 3.97 18.91 35.51
C PRO A 240 2.68 18.84 34.67
N ILE A 241 1.56 18.48 35.30
CA ILE A 241 0.26 18.31 34.61
C ILE A 241 -0.23 19.63 34.00
N ASP A 242 0.05 20.74 34.67
CA ASP A 242 -0.24 22.12 34.28
C ASP A 242 0.76 22.70 33.25
N ALA A 243 1.84 21.98 32.95
CA ALA A 243 2.82 22.38 31.95
C ALA A 243 2.32 22.09 30.51
N HIS A 244 1.16 22.65 30.15
CA HIS A 244 0.46 22.35 28.88
C HIS A 244 1.28 22.66 27.63
N LYS A 245 2.04 23.76 27.62
CA LYS A 245 2.87 24.16 26.48
C LYS A 245 4.02 23.17 26.19
N PRO A 246 4.93 22.85 27.15
CA PRO A 246 6.01 21.90 26.88
C PRO A 246 5.49 20.49 26.58
N ARG A 247 4.38 20.06 27.21
CA ARG A 247 3.75 18.77 26.87
C ARG A 247 3.25 18.74 25.43
N SER A 248 2.52 19.77 25.02
CA SER A 248 1.99 19.86 23.64
C SER A 248 3.09 20.06 22.60
N ASP A 249 4.18 20.76 22.92
CA ASP A 249 5.36 20.87 22.04
C ASP A 249 6.05 19.52 21.85
N MET A 250 6.26 18.77 22.93
CA MET A 250 6.89 17.45 22.83
C MET A 250 5.99 16.43 22.12
N ALA A 251 4.68 16.50 22.35
CA ALA A 251 3.71 15.71 21.60
C ALA A 251 3.71 16.09 20.10
N LEU A 252 3.82 17.38 19.77
CA LEU A 252 3.87 17.84 18.39
C LEU A 252 5.11 17.32 17.67
N ASP A 253 6.25 17.34 18.33
CA ASP A 253 7.51 16.82 17.78
C ASP A 253 7.40 15.33 17.43
N TRP A 254 6.77 14.54 18.30
CA TRP A 254 6.47 13.14 18.01
C TRP A 254 5.47 12.97 16.87
N VAL A 255 4.38 13.75 16.86
CA VAL A 255 3.38 13.67 15.79
C VAL A 255 4.04 13.92 14.45
N LEU A 256 4.95 14.89 14.35
CA LEU A 256 5.64 15.21 13.10
C LEU A 256 6.67 14.15 12.68
N SER A 257 7.24 13.41 13.63
CA SER A 257 8.20 12.33 13.35
C SER A 257 7.56 10.96 13.15
N SER A 258 6.25 10.82 13.39
CA SER A 258 5.53 9.55 13.35
C SER A 258 4.41 9.61 12.31
N PRO A 259 4.58 9.00 11.13
CA PRO A 259 3.63 9.13 10.01
C PRO A 259 2.18 8.79 10.34
N TRP A 260 1.97 7.71 11.11
CA TRP A 260 0.63 7.32 11.55
C TRP A 260 0.01 8.33 12.51
N ALA A 261 0.80 8.88 13.44
CA ALA A 261 0.34 9.93 14.33
C ALA A 261 0.04 11.22 13.55
N LEU A 262 0.88 11.58 12.57
CA LEU A 262 0.68 12.73 11.70
C LEU A 262 -0.62 12.63 10.91
N LEU A 263 -0.87 11.49 10.26
CA LEU A 263 -2.07 11.26 9.46
C LEU A 263 -3.34 11.39 10.30
N LEU A 264 -3.39 10.66 11.43
CA LEU A 264 -4.54 10.69 12.32
C LEU A 264 -4.74 12.09 12.92
N THR A 265 -3.67 12.77 13.31
CA THR A 265 -3.75 14.15 13.78
C THR A 265 -4.21 15.11 12.68
N ALA A 266 -3.77 14.93 11.43
CA ALA A 266 -4.21 15.74 10.30
C ALA A 266 -5.71 15.55 10.01
N ILE A 267 -6.24 14.34 10.17
CA ILE A 267 -7.68 14.06 10.09
C ILE A 267 -8.43 14.84 11.18
N MET A 268 -7.96 14.82 12.43
CA MET A 268 -8.60 15.55 13.53
C MET A 268 -8.47 17.07 13.41
N TYR A 269 -7.33 17.55 12.94
CA TYR A 269 -7.10 18.96 12.64
C TYR A 269 -8.05 19.44 11.53
N GLU A 270 -8.27 18.62 10.50
CA GLU A 270 -9.23 18.93 9.45
C GLU A 270 -10.67 18.90 9.96
N GLN A 271 -11.04 17.96 10.84
CA GLN A 271 -12.32 17.94 11.54
C GLN A 271 -12.56 19.26 12.32
N ASP A 272 -11.57 19.75 13.06
CA ASP A 272 -11.67 20.99 13.85
C ASP A 272 -11.85 22.22 12.94
N ILE A 273 -11.03 22.35 11.89
CA ILE A 273 -11.16 23.44 10.92
C ILE A 273 -12.53 23.40 10.24
N TRP A 274 -12.96 22.23 9.79
CA TRP A 274 -14.20 22.11 9.03
C TRP A 274 -15.42 22.46 9.88
N ALA A 275 -15.41 22.06 11.15
CA ALA A 275 -16.42 22.46 12.13
C ALA A 275 -16.44 23.98 12.33
N SER A 276 -15.27 24.64 12.37
CA SER A 276 -15.18 26.10 12.50
C SER A 276 -15.69 26.89 11.28
N GLU A 277 -15.63 26.28 10.08
CA GLU A 277 -16.15 26.88 8.83
C GLU A 277 -17.68 26.86 8.77
N GLY A 278 -18.35 25.99 9.54
CA GLY A 278 -19.82 25.90 9.63
C GLY A 278 -20.53 25.40 8.36
N GLN A 279 -19.78 24.87 7.38
CA GLN A 279 -20.30 24.46 6.07
C GLN A 279 -20.45 22.95 5.90
N SER A 280 -19.81 22.15 6.75
CA SER A 280 -19.85 20.69 6.73
C SER A 280 -18.95 20.20 7.88
N GLY A 281 -18.82 18.88 8.05
CA GLY A 281 -18.03 18.34 9.14
C GLY A 281 -17.60 16.91 8.93
N LEU A 282 -16.67 16.48 9.77
CA LEU A 282 -16.18 15.12 9.89
C LEU A 282 -16.25 14.75 11.36
N VAL A 283 -16.76 13.56 11.68
CA VAL A 283 -16.82 13.05 13.04
C VAL A 283 -16.27 11.64 13.06
N LEU A 284 -15.30 11.42 13.95
CA LEU A 284 -14.82 10.09 14.30
C LEU A 284 -15.60 9.59 15.53
N GLU A 285 -16.52 8.67 15.28
CA GLU A 285 -17.42 8.11 16.30
C GLU A 285 -16.90 6.76 16.79
N LEU A 286 -17.05 6.52 18.09
CA LEU A 286 -16.77 5.27 18.76
C LEU A 286 -18.08 4.47 18.93
N PRO A 287 -18.24 3.33 18.23
CA PRO A 287 -19.36 2.44 18.46
C PRO A 287 -19.46 1.97 19.92
N ALA A 288 -20.69 1.81 20.41
CA ALA A 288 -20.97 1.42 21.79
C ALA A 288 -20.28 0.11 22.21
N GLY A 289 -19.84 0.06 23.47
CA GLY A 289 -19.22 -1.13 24.07
C GLY A 289 -17.73 -1.31 23.77
N GLN A 290 -17.08 -0.35 23.12
CA GLN A 290 -15.64 -0.36 22.88
C GLN A 290 -14.85 0.41 23.94
N ASN A 291 -13.55 0.10 24.05
CA ASN A 291 -12.63 0.87 24.89
C ASN A 291 -12.21 2.15 24.15
N PRO A 292 -12.47 3.36 24.68
CA PRO A 292 -12.11 4.60 24.03
C PRO A 292 -10.60 4.81 23.89
N TYR A 293 -9.78 4.17 24.73
CA TYR A 293 -8.32 4.28 24.68
C TYR A 293 -7.66 3.30 23.71
N LYS A 294 -8.34 2.23 23.32
CA LYS A 294 -7.81 1.25 22.34
C LYS A 294 -9.00 0.64 21.58
N PRO A 295 -9.64 1.43 20.69
CA PRO A 295 -10.81 0.96 19.95
C PRO A 295 -10.42 -0.11 18.94
N SER A 296 -11.32 -1.07 18.69
CA SER A 296 -11.18 -2.05 17.60
C SER A 296 -11.84 -1.58 16.30
N LEU A 297 -12.69 -0.57 16.37
CA LEU A 297 -13.38 0.06 15.25
C LEU A 297 -13.70 1.52 15.58
N VAL A 298 -13.44 2.42 14.63
CA VAL A 298 -13.88 3.82 14.68
C VAL A 298 -14.69 4.10 13.41
N ASN A 299 -15.89 4.62 13.59
CA ASN A 299 -16.78 5.00 12.49
C ASN A 299 -16.42 6.40 11.99
N VAL A 300 -16.56 6.60 10.68
CA VAL A 300 -16.39 7.91 10.04
C VAL A 300 -17.75 8.41 9.58
N LEU A 301 -18.21 9.49 10.19
CA LEU A 301 -19.41 10.21 9.78
C LEU A 301 -19.01 11.53 9.13
N VAL A 302 -19.71 11.88 8.06
CA VAL A 302 -19.51 13.16 7.37
C VAL A 302 -20.81 13.94 7.49
N LEU A 303 -20.73 15.22 7.84
CA LEU A 303 -21.85 16.17 7.95
C LEU A 303 -21.97 17.01 6.69
N ASN A 304 -23.12 17.60 6.41
CA ASN A 304 -23.28 18.62 5.37
C ASN A 304 -23.48 19.99 6.04
N GLN A 305 -23.70 21.02 5.23
CA GLN A 305 -24.00 22.37 5.70
C GLN A 305 -25.28 22.49 6.54
N TYR A 306 -26.14 21.47 6.52
CA TYR A 306 -27.39 21.42 7.28
C TYR A 306 -27.27 20.60 8.57
N GLY A 307 -26.11 19.97 8.82
CA GLY A 307 -25.89 19.11 9.97
C GLY A 307 -26.33 17.66 9.79
N ASP A 308 -26.76 17.24 8.59
CA ASP A 308 -27.17 15.85 8.36
C ASP A 308 -25.93 14.94 8.35
N GLU A 309 -25.91 13.95 9.24
CA GLU A 309 -24.85 12.96 9.37
C GLU A 309 -25.06 11.76 8.46
N VAL A 310 -23.98 11.30 7.80
CA VAL A 310 -23.97 10.06 7.02
C VAL A 310 -22.80 9.20 7.46
N LEU A 311 -23.09 8.00 7.95
CA LEU A 311 -22.09 6.97 8.22
C LEU A 311 -21.45 6.52 6.91
N CYS A 312 -20.17 6.82 6.73
CA CYS A 312 -19.44 6.53 5.50
C CYS A 312 -18.73 5.17 5.53
N GLY A 313 -18.23 4.77 6.69
CA GLY A 313 -17.54 3.50 6.91
C GLY A 313 -16.61 3.55 8.11
N SER A 314 -15.56 2.72 8.10
CA SER A 314 -14.55 2.69 9.17
C SER A 314 -13.36 3.63 8.92
N LEU A 315 -12.62 3.96 9.97
CA LEU A 315 -11.40 4.76 9.89
C LEU A 315 -10.32 4.09 9.02
N ALA A 316 -10.18 2.76 9.08
CA ALA A 316 -9.29 2.01 8.19
C ALA A 316 -9.61 2.26 6.71
N GLN A 317 -10.88 2.16 6.32
CA GLN A 317 -11.33 2.41 4.96
C GLN A 317 -11.09 3.87 4.55
N PHE A 318 -11.29 4.81 5.48
CA PHE A 318 -11.03 6.23 5.22
C PHE A 318 -9.55 6.49 4.95
N VAL A 319 -8.67 5.94 5.77
CA VAL A 319 -7.21 6.02 5.60
C VAL A 319 -6.82 5.45 4.24
N THR A 320 -7.29 4.26 3.88
CA THR A 320 -6.98 3.64 2.58
C THR A 320 -7.43 4.52 1.41
N ARG A 321 -8.60 5.15 1.51
CA ARG A 321 -9.10 6.12 0.53
C ARG A 321 -8.22 7.39 0.44
N ILE A 322 -7.79 7.94 1.58
CA ILE A 322 -6.89 9.10 1.63
C ILE A 322 -5.55 8.76 0.96
N LEU A 323 -4.96 7.61 1.27
CA LEU A 323 -3.70 7.17 0.67
C LEU A 323 -3.86 6.99 -0.84
N THR A 324 -4.99 6.44 -1.29
CA THR A 324 -5.30 6.30 -2.72
C THR A 324 -5.40 7.66 -3.42
N GLU A 325 -6.05 8.65 -2.81
CA GLU A 325 -6.10 10.04 -3.35
C GLU A 325 -4.70 10.65 -3.48
N LEU A 326 -3.80 10.34 -2.54
CA LEU A 326 -2.41 10.78 -2.57
C LEU A 326 -1.52 9.96 -3.51
N SER A 327 -2.08 8.93 -4.19
CA SER A 327 -1.32 7.94 -4.96
C SER A 327 -0.22 7.25 -4.13
N MET A 328 -0.50 7.03 -2.86
CA MET A 328 0.33 6.29 -1.90
C MET A 328 -0.27 4.90 -1.65
N SER A 329 0.50 3.99 -1.05
CA SER A 329 0.01 2.64 -0.75
C SER A 329 0.45 2.17 0.63
N LEU A 330 -0.39 1.34 1.24
CA LEU A 330 -0.04 0.61 2.45
C LEU A 330 0.92 -0.52 2.12
N PHE A 331 1.83 -0.80 3.05
CA PHE A 331 2.75 -1.93 2.96
C PHE A 331 2.69 -2.80 4.23
N PRO A 332 2.48 -4.12 4.11
CA PRO A 332 2.18 -4.88 2.89
C PRO A 332 0.77 -4.56 2.33
N ALA A 333 0.51 -4.96 1.09
CA ALA A 333 -0.75 -4.69 0.39
C ALA A 333 -1.97 -5.44 0.97
N VAL A 334 -1.71 -6.58 1.61
CA VAL A 334 -2.74 -7.56 2.01
C VAL A 334 -3.08 -7.40 3.48
N VAL A 335 -3.64 -6.24 3.84
CA VAL A 335 -4.14 -5.98 5.20
C VAL A 335 -5.63 -5.75 5.14
N SER A 336 -6.40 -6.56 5.88
CA SER A 336 -7.86 -6.42 5.95
C SER A 336 -8.25 -5.16 6.71
N ASP A 337 -9.41 -4.59 6.41
CA ASP A 337 -9.94 -3.42 7.14
C ASP A 337 -10.04 -3.68 8.66
N THR A 338 -10.42 -4.88 9.08
CA THR A 338 -10.51 -5.27 10.49
C THR A 338 -9.14 -5.22 11.17
N GLU A 339 -8.13 -5.78 10.49
CA GLU A 339 -6.76 -5.81 10.99
C GLU A 339 -6.16 -4.40 11.04
N LEU A 340 -6.40 -3.59 10.01
CA LEU A 340 -5.97 -2.19 10.00
C LEU A 340 -6.66 -1.37 11.09
N ASN A 341 -7.96 -1.58 11.35
CA ASN A 341 -8.64 -0.89 12.46
C ASN A 341 -8.03 -1.25 13.83
N ARG A 342 -7.71 -2.53 14.05
CA ARG A 342 -7.04 -2.98 15.28
C ARG A 342 -5.69 -2.29 15.46
N GLN A 343 -4.91 -2.21 14.40
CA GLN A 343 -3.61 -1.53 14.37
C GLN A 343 -3.74 -0.01 14.62
N LEU A 344 -4.72 0.63 14.01
CA LEU A 344 -5.06 2.04 14.26
C LEU A 344 -5.46 2.29 15.72
N GLY A 345 -6.15 1.33 16.36
CA GLY A 345 -6.45 1.38 17.79
C GLY A 345 -5.22 1.54 18.68
N GLU A 346 -4.08 0.94 18.30
CA GLU A 346 -2.82 1.09 19.04
C GLU A 346 -2.21 2.49 18.86
N VAL A 347 -2.38 3.08 17.68
CA VAL A 347 -1.94 4.47 17.43
C VAL A 347 -2.82 5.44 18.20
N ILE A 348 -4.14 5.21 18.22
CA ILE A 348 -5.10 6.00 19.01
C ILE A 348 -4.76 5.93 20.49
N GLU A 349 -4.40 4.76 21.01
CA GLU A 349 -3.92 4.63 22.40
C GLU A 349 -2.73 5.55 22.69
N ARG A 350 -1.75 5.59 21.79
CA ARG A 350 -0.58 6.48 21.93
C ARG A 350 -0.98 7.95 21.81
N LEU A 351 -1.88 8.31 20.90
CA LEU A 351 -2.39 9.67 20.73
C LEU A 351 -3.14 10.16 21.99
N MET A 352 -3.93 9.29 22.60
CA MET A 352 -4.65 9.56 23.85
C MET A 352 -3.70 9.74 25.03
N ARG A 353 -2.74 8.80 25.22
CA ARG A 353 -1.74 8.87 26.29
C ARG A 353 -0.88 10.14 26.22
N ARG A 354 -0.58 10.59 25.00
CA ARG A 354 0.24 11.78 24.73
C ARG A 354 -0.57 13.07 24.64
N GLN A 355 -1.85 13.03 25.03
CA GLN A 355 -2.75 14.19 25.06
C GLN A 355 -2.85 14.91 23.70
N VAL A 356 -2.78 14.15 22.60
CA VAL A 356 -2.99 14.63 21.23
C VAL A 356 -4.47 14.57 20.88
N TRP A 357 -5.09 13.43 21.19
CA TRP A 357 -6.53 13.20 21.08
C TRP A 357 -7.17 13.21 22.47
N GLN A 358 -8.47 13.47 22.48
CA GLN A 358 -9.34 13.27 23.63
C GLN A 358 -10.61 12.56 23.20
N HIS A 359 -11.16 11.77 24.12
CA HIS A 359 -12.47 11.15 23.98
C HIS A 359 -13.52 12.10 24.57
N ARG A 360 -14.67 12.15 23.92
CA ARG A 360 -15.84 12.92 24.34
C ARG A 360 -17.00 11.95 24.50
N ASP A 361 -17.53 11.89 25.71
CA ASP A 361 -18.76 11.15 25.99
C ASP A 361 -19.91 11.71 25.15
N GLY A 362 -20.66 10.82 24.53
CA GLY A 362 -21.90 11.15 23.84
C GLY A 362 -22.94 11.71 24.82
N ALA A 363 -23.69 12.73 24.40
CA ALA A 363 -24.79 13.29 25.18
C ALA A 363 -26.12 13.11 24.44
N GLY A 364 -27.21 12.86 25.17
CA GLY A 364 -28.55 12.89 24.60
C GLY A 364 -28.85 11.86 23.50
N GLY A 365 -28.16 10.70 23.52
CA GLY A 365 -28.33 9.64 22.52
C GLY A 365 -27.30 9.66 21.39
N GLU A 366 -26.41 10.65 21.35
CA GLU A 366 -25.20 10.61 20.54
C GLU A 366 -24.24 9.52 21.05
N LEU A 367 -23.50 8.91 20.13
CA LEU A 367 -22.40 8.02 20.49
C LEU A 367 -21.16 8.83 20.88
N ASP A 368 -20.25 8.15 21.57
CA ASP A 368 -18.95 8.70 21.93
C ASP A 368 -18.17 9.11 20.69
N SER A 369 -17.37 10.16 20.79
CA SER A 369 -16.59 10.67 19.66
C SER A 369 -15.18 11.08 20.07
N TYR A 370 -14.30 11.18 19.08
CA TYR A 370 -12.95 11.70 19.27
C TYR A 370 -12.88 13.18 18.88
N LYS A 371 -12.05 13.94 19.61
CA LYS A 371 -11.67 15.32 19.30
C LYS A 371 -10.16 15.51 19.47
N ILE A 372 -9.61 16.52 18.80
CA ILE A 372 -8.26 16.99 19.12
C ILE A 372 -8.26 17.55 20.55
N ALA A 373 -7.22 17.25 21.33
CA ALA A 373 -7.12 17.78 22.70
C ALA A 373 -6.89 19.31 22.65
N PRO A 374 -7.56 20.14 23.47
CA PRO A 374 -7.51 21.60 23.36
C PRO A 374 -6.08 22.17 23.40
N HIS A 375 -5.26 21.72 24.35
CA HIS A 375 -3.87 22.18 24.46
C HIS A 375 -3.00 21.75 23.27
N PHE A 376 -3.32 20.63 22.65
CA PHE A 376 -2.63 20.19 21.44
C PHE A 376 -3.13 20.91 20.19
N ALA A 377 -4.43 21.24 20.12
CA ALA A 377 -4.98 22.11 19.09
C ALA A 377 -4.27 23.47 19.09
N ASP A 378 -4.06 24.08 20.26
CA ASP A 378 -3.26 25.30 20.39
C ASP A 378 -1.85 25.14 19.81
N ALA A 379 -1.20 23.98 20.02
CA ALA A 379 0.10 23.69 19.42
C ALA A 379 0.06 23.57 17.89
N CYS A 380 -1.04 23.07 17.33
CA CYS A 380 -1.26 23.01 15.89
C CYS A 380 -1.40 24.40 15.26
N TYR A 381 -1.90 25.39 15.98
CA TYR A 381 -2.03 26.77 15.49
C TYR A 381 -0.80 27.65 15.78
N ARG A 382 0.15 27.19 16.60
CA ARG A 382 1.45 27.85 16.79
C ARG A 382 2.38 27.65 15.59
N MET A 383 3.40 28.51 15.44
CA MET A 383 4.29 28.56 14.26
C MET A 383 4.74 27.21 13.70
N LYS A 384 5.18 26.26 14.55
CA LYS A 384 5.62 24.93 14.11
C LYS A 384 4.46 24.10 13.56
N GLY A 385 3.37 23.99 14.32
CA GLY A 385 2.17 23.27 13.92
C GLY A 385 1.51 23.88 12.69
N GLN A 386 1.39 25.21 12.63
CA GLN A 386 0.76 25.93 11.54
C GLN A 386 1.53 25.70 10.23
N ARG A 387 2.87 25.72 10.29
CA ARG A 387 3.70 25.36 9.14
C ARG A 387 3.47 23.92 8.72
N ALA A 388 3.49 22.97 9.65
CA ALA A 388 3.33 21.55 9.34
C ALA A 388 1.93 21.22 8.78
N PHE A 389 0.84 21.63 9.44
CA PHE A 389 -0.52 21.25 9.09
C PHE A 389 -1.16 22.20 8.07
N ALA A 390 -1.03 23.52 8.24
CA ALA A 390 -1.73 24.48 7.38
C ALA A 390 -0.97 24.79 6.09
N LEU A 391 0.35 25.03 6.18
CA LEU A 391 1.17 25.41 5.02
C LEU A 391 1.64 24.19 4.23
N TYR A 392 2.36 23.27 4.87
CA TYR A 392 2.97 22.10 4.24
C TYR A 392 2.00 20.92 4.14
N GLY A 393 1.05 20.79 5.06
CA GLY A 393 0.03 19.75 5.08
C GLY A 393 -1.13 19.97 4.10
N LYS A 394 -1.08 21.00 3.25
CA LYS A 394 -2.19 21.39 2.37
C LYS A 394 -2.67 20.23 1.48
N THR A 395 -1.76 19.48 0.87
CA THR A 395 -2.10 18.34 0.00
C THR A 395 -2.81 17.24 0.78
N LEU A 396 -2.26 16.87 1.96
CA LEU A 396 -2.85 15.88 2.84
C LEU A 396 -4.26 16.29 3.31
N ARG A 397 -4.41 17.55 3.76
CA ARG A 397 -5.71 18.10 4.17
C ARG A 397 -6.72 18.12 3.03
N SER A 398 -6.28 18.52 1.83
CA SER A 398 -7.12 18.49 0.63
C SER A 398 -7.59 17.08 0.30
N ALA A 399 -6.72 16.07 0.42
CA ALA A 399 -7.08 14.68 0.20
C ALA A 399 -8.11 14.18 1.23
N ILE A 400 -7.92 14.50 2.52
CA ILE A 400 -8.88 14.18 3.60
C ILE A 400 -10.26 14.76 3.29
N ARG A 401 -10.33 16.07 3.02
CA ARG A 401 -11.61 16.75 2.73
C ARG A 401 -12.27 16.20 1.48
N THR A 402 -11.50 16.03 0.40
CA THR A 402 -12.00 15.52 -0.89
C THR A 402 -12.58 14.12 -0.72
N GLN A 403 -11.88 13.23 -0.02
CA GLN A 403 -12.35 11.86 0.19
C GLN A 403 -13.56 11.79 1.12
N ALA A 404 -13.63 12.61 2.17
CA ALA A 404 -14.82 12.70 3.02
C ALA A 404 -16.05 13.12 2.21
N THR A 405 -15.93 14.18 1.39
CA THR A 405 -17.04 14.67 0.57
C THR A 405 -17.46 13.67 -0.51
N ARG A 406 -16.51 13.08 -1.25
CA ARG A 406 -16.83 12.06 -2.27
C ARG A 406 -17.49 10.84 -1.66
N TRP A 407 -16.98 10.34 -0.55
CA TRP A 407 -17.51 9.14 0.08
C TRP A 407 -18.94 9.35 0.61
N ARG A 408 -19.25 10.53 1.14
CA ARG A 408 -20.63 10.90 1.48
C ARG A 408 -21.55 10.81 0.26
N GLN A 409 -21.14 11.37 -0.88
CA GLN A 409 -21.93 11.35 -2.12
C GLN A 409 -22.18 9.92 -2.62
N GLU A 410 -21.16 9.05 -2.54
CA GLU A 410 -21.28 7.61 -2.86
C GLU A 410 -22.31 6.91 -1.94
N GLN A 411 -22.32 7.21 -0.64
CA GLN A 411 -23.28 6.61 0.27
C GLN A 411 -24.71 7.11 0.05
N GLN A 412 -24.89 8.41 -0.21
CA GLN A 412 -26.20 8.98 -0.48
C GLN A 412 -26.82 8.42 -1.77
N THR A 413 -26.02 8.25 -2.82
CA THR A 413 -26.50 7.60 -4.05
C THR A 413 -26.90 6.15 -3.79
N THR A 414 -26.07 5.37 -3.08
CA THR A 414 -26.36 3.98 -2.71
C THR A 414 -27.66 3.85 -1.89
N GLN A 415 -27.87 4.73 -0.91
CA GLN A 415 -29.11 4.75 -0.11
C GLN A 415 -30.34 5.10 -0.96
N THR A 416 -30.21 6.05 -1.90
CA THR A 416 -31.30 6.44 -2.82
C THR A 416 -31.71 5.27 -3.72
N PHE A 417 -30.74 4.55 -4.31
CA PHE A 417 -31.02 3.38 -5.16
C PHE A 417 -31.63 2.21 -4.38
N SER A 418 -31.18 1.95 -3.14
CA SER A 418 -31.76 0.88 -2.31
C SER A 418 -33.20 1.17 -1.86
N THR A 419 -33.58 2.44 -1.74
CA THR A 419 -34.94 2.86 -1.40
C THR A 419 -35.87 2.80 -2.61
N SER A 420 -35.38 3.14 -3.81
CA SER A 420 -36.15 3.04 -5.06
C SER A 420 -36.36 1.61 -5.55
N ALA A 421 -35.53 0.64 -5.15
CA ALA A 421 -35.67 -0.77 -5.51
C ALA A 421 -36.62 -1.56 -4.59
N ARG A 422 -37.15 -0.91 -3.53
CA ARG A 422 -38.11 -1.47 -2.58
C ARG A 422 -39.54 -0.94 -2.76
N LEU A 423 -39.75 -0.04 -3.73
CA LEU A 423 -41.04 0.43 -4.22
C LEU A 423 -41.33 -0.26 -5.56
#